data_AF-A0A1S1NE24-F1
#
_entry.id   AF-A0A1S1NE24-F1
#
_cell.length_a   1.000
_cell.length_b   1.000
_cell.length_c   1.000
_cell.angle_alpha   90.00
_cell.angle_beta   90.00
_cell.angle_gamma   90.00
#
_symmetry.space_group_name_H-M   'P 1'
#
loop_
_entity.id
_entity.type
_entity.pdbx_description
1 polymer ?
#
loop_
_entity_poly.entity_id
_entity_poly.type
_entity_poly.pdbx_seq_one_letter_code
_entity_poly.pdbx_strand_id
1 'polypeptide(L)'
;MTDHELAEQLLAVVNPSGDDVLEGAIRAGEDAAAIIDLVEQAAIRRVRLSQVLVDAVADFADDAALDRDDIAAIREDLAKLRAANSVLR
;
A
#
# COMPACT_ATOMS: atom_id res chain seq x y z
N MET A 1 -5.12 12.72 -1.72
CA MET A 1 -3.73 12.45 -1.34
C MET A 1 -2.99 12.24 -2.64
N THR A 2 -1.78 12.76 -2.79
CA THR A 2 -0.93 12.43 -3.93
C THR A 2 -0.33 11.03 -3.77
N ASP A 3 0.14 10.42 -4.85
CA ASP A 3 0.77 9.10 -4.80
C ASP A 3 2.01 9.11 -3.90
N HIS A 4 2.81 10.18 -3.97
CA HIS A 4 3.97 10.36 -3.11
C HIS A 4 3.59 10.40 -1.61
N GLU A 5 2.59 11.21 -1.24
CA GLU A 5 2.10 11.29 0.14
C GLU A 5 1.52 9.95 0.63
N LEU A 6 0.93 9.16 -0.28
CA LEU A 6 0.41 7.83 0.02
C LEU A 6 1.54 6.84 0.27
N ALA A 7 2.55 6.83 -0.61
CA ALA A 7 3.74 6.00 -0.48
C ALA A 7 4.47 6.27 0.84
N GLU A 8 4.71 7.53 1.20
CA GLU A 8 5.39 7.90 2.45
C GLU A 8 4.61 7.45 3.69
N GLN A 9 3.29 7.63 3.70
CA GLN A 9 2.45 7.22 4.83
C GLN A 9 2.35 5.70 4.95
N LEU A 10 2.27 4.97 3.84
CA LEU A 10 2.32 3.51 3.83
C LEU A 10 3.67 3.02 4.36
N LEU A 11 4.78 3.61 3.91
CA LEU A 11 6.13 3.26 4.37
C LEU A 11 6.26 3.43 5.88
N ALA A 12 5.81 4.56 6.43
CA ALA A 12 5.88 4.82 7.86
C ALA A 12 5.12 3.77 8.71
N VAL A 13 4.04 3.21 8.17
CA VAL A 13 3.21 2.20 8.85
C VAL A 13 3.77 0.79 8.66
N VAL A 14 4.23 0.44 7.47
CA VAL A 14 4.71 -0.92 7.10
C VAL A 14 6.14 -1.16 7.55
N ASN A 15 6.94 -0.09 7.64
CA ASN A 15 8.36 -0.13 7.94
C ASN A 15 8.76 0.89 9.03
N PRO A 16 8.20 0.78 10.25
CA PRO A 16 8.45 1.76 11.32
C PRO A 16 9.92 1.76 11.81
N SER A 17 10.68 0.73 11.46
CA SER A 17 12.09 0.57 11.86
C SER A 17 13.08 1.16 10.85
N GLY A 18 12.63 1.59 9.66
CA GLY A 18 13.49 2.20 8.63
C GLY A 18 14.40 1.20 7.89
N ASP A 19 13.85 0.08 7.41
CA ASP A 19 14.54 -0.79 6.44
C ASP A 19 14.71 -0.08 5.08
N ASP A 20 15.95 0.26 4.72
CA ASP A 20 16.33 0.98 3.50
C ASP A 20 15.79 0.33 2.20
N VAL A 21 15.53 -0.98 2.20
CA VAL A 21 15.05 -1.70 1.00
C VAL A 21 13.69 -1.18 0.55
N LEU A 22 12.79 -0.84 1.48
CA LEU A 22 11.45 -0.35 1.16
C LEU A 22 11.41 1.15 0.85
N GLU A 23 12.52 1.87 1.06
CA GLU A 23 12.65 3.30 0.78
C GLU A 23 13.13 3.58 -0.66
N GLY A 24 13.68 2.56 -1.34
CA GLY A 24 14.34 2.70 -2.64
C GLY A 24 13.43 3.26 -3.74
N ALA A 25 12.22 2.70 -3.90
CA ALA A 25 11.28 3.11 -4.94
C ALA A 25 10.80 4.56 -4.74
N ILE A 26 10.48 4.96 -3.50
CA ILE A 26 10.08 6.33 -3.17
C ILE A 26 11.20 7.32 -3.48
N ARG A 27 12.45 7.00 -3.09
CA ARG A 27 13.63 7.84 -3.39
C ARG A 27 13.91 7.97 -4.88
N ALA A 28 13.54 6.97 -5.67
CA ALA A 28 13.64 6.99 -7.14
C ALA A 28 12.51 7.77 -7.82
N GLY A 29 11.48 8.20 -7.08
CA GLY A 29 10.27 8.83 -7.62
C GLY A 29 9.31 7.83 -8.27
N GLU A 30 9.44 6.54 -7.94
CA GLU A 30 8.60 5.45 -8.43
C GLU A 30 7.44 5.19 -7.44
N ASP A 31 6.63 6.21 -7.17
CA ASP A 31 5.61 6.17 -6.12
C ASP A 31 4.56 5.06 -6.33
N ALA A 32 4.15 4.82 -7.58
CA ALA A 32 3.19 3.76 -7.90
C ALA A 32 3.72 2.36 -7.57
N ALA A 33 4.96 2.06 -7.95
CA ALA A 33 5.62 0.80 -7.61
C ALA A 33 5.79 0.67 -6.09
N ALA A 34 6.18 1.76 -5.41
CA ALA A 34 6.29 1.79 -3.96
C ALA A 34 4.96 1.47 -3.27
N ILE A 35 3.83 2.04 -3.74
CA ILE A 35 2.52 1.77 -3.18
C ILE A 35 2.15 0.29 -3.32
N ILE A 36 2.35 -0.30 -4.50
CA ILE A 36 2.06 -1.72 -4.76
C ILE A 36 2.85 -2.60 -3.78
N ASP A 37 4.17 -2.42 -3.73
CA ASP A 37 5.05 -3.20 -2.86
C ASP A 37 4.68 -3.03 -1.38
N LEU A 38 4.39 -1.81 -0.93
CA LEU A 38 4.05 -1.54 0.47
C LEU A 38 2.71 -2.14 0.86
N VAL A 39 1.72 -2.14 -0.03
CA VAL A 39 0.41 -2.77 0.20
C VAL A 39 0.56 -4.30 0.27
N GLU A 40 1.36 -4.88 -0.62
CA GLU A 40 1.69 -6.31 -0.58
C GLU A 40 2.38 -6.66 0.75
N GLN A 41 3.42 -5.91 1.13
CA GLN A 41 4.13 -6.12 2.39
C GLN A 41 3.22 -5.95 3.61
N ALA A 42 2.31 -4.97 3.58
CA ALA A 42 1.31 -4.82 4.63
C ALA A 42 0.43 -6.06 4.74
N ALA A 43 -0.03 -6.61 3.62
CA ALA A 43 -0.86 -7.80 3.57
C ALA A 43 -0.12 -9.06 4.06
N ILE A 44 1.11 -9.29 3.57
CA ILE A 44 1.97 -10.42 3.97
C ILE A 44 2.25 -10.38 5.47
N ARG A 45 2.64 -9.21 5.99
CA ARG A 45 3.01 -9.02 7.40
C ARG A 45 1.81 -8.79 8.32
N ARG A 46 0.59 -8.71 7.75
CA ARG A 46 -0.67 -8.40 8.44
C ARG A 46 -0.61 -7.10 9.24
N VAL A 47 0.06 -6.09 8.68
CA VAL A 47 0.12 -4.74 9.25
C VAL A 47 -1.26 -4.11 9.14
N ARG A 48 -1.75 -3.54 10.25
CA ARG A 48 -3.02 -2.82 10.22
C ARG A 48 -2.83 -1.45 9.60
N LEU A 49 -3.52 -1.22 8.49
CA LEU A 49 -3.67 0.11 7.91
C LEU A 49 -4.90 0.80 8.49
N SER A 50 -4.83 2.12 8.63
CA SER A 50 -5.99 2.95 8.96
C SER A 50 -7.00 2.91 7.82
N GLN A 51 -8.27 3.20 8.11
CA GLN A 51 -9.30 3.24 7.07
C GLN A 51 -8.97 4.29 5.99
N VAL A 52 -8.39 5.43 6.39
CA VAL A 52 -7.95 6.49 5.46
C VAL A 52 -6.94 5.97 4.44
N LEU A 53 -5.97 5.16 4.87
CA LEU A 53 -4.99 4.56 3.95
C LEU A 53 -5.60 3.46 3.08
N VAL A 54 -6.51 2.65 3.63
CA VAL A 54 -7.24 1.64 2.86
C VAL A 54 -8.08 2.29 1.75
N ASP A 55 -8.74 3.41 2.04
CA ASP A 55 -9.54 4.14 1.06
C ASP A 55 -8.65 4.82 0.02
N ALA A 56 -7.54 5.45 0.43
CA ALA A 56 -6.59 6.07 -0.49
C ALA A 56 -5.94 5.06 -1.46
N VAL A 57 -5.59 3.86 -1.00
CA VAL A 57 -5.09 2.78 -1.88
C VAL A 57 -6.18 2.27 -2.82
N ALA A 58 -7.44 2.24 -2.38
CA ALA A 58 -8.55 1.86 -3.25
C ALA A 58 -8.77 2.90 -4.36
N ASP A 59 -8.71 4.19 -4.02
CA ASP A 59 -8.79 5.29 -5.00
C ASP A 59 -7.61 5.24 -5.98
N PHE A 60 -6.39 4.97 -5.49
CA PHE A 60 -5.20 4.76 -6.34
C PHE A 60 -5.39 3.60 -7.33
N ALA A 61 -5.97 2.49 -6.88
CA ALA A 61 -6.25 1.33 -7.73
C ALA A 61 -7.38 1.55 -8.77
N ASP A 62 -8.10 2.68 -8.67
CA ASP A 62 -9.10 3.09 -9.65
C ASP A 62 -8.53 4.08 -10.69
N ASP A 63 -7.24 4.46 -10.59
CA ASP A 63 -6.55 5.28 -11.59
C ASP A 63 -6.36 4.53 -12.92
N ALA A 64 -6.64 5.20 -14.03
CA ALA A 64 -6.50 4.66 -15.38
C ALA A 64 -5.05 4.49 -15.85
N ALA A 65 -4.07 5.02 -15.11
CA ALA A 65 -2.65 4.90 -15.43
C ALA A 65 -2.03 3.54 -15.06
N LEU A 66 -2.66 2.78 -14.15
CA LEU A 66 -2.21 1.44 -13.77
C LEU A 66 -2.68 0.40 -14.78
N ASP A 67 -1.86 -0.63 -14.99
CA ASP A 67 -2.30 -1.78 -15.77
C ASP A 67 -3.23 -2.69 -14.95
N ARG A 68 -3.91 -3.61 -15.66
CA ARG A 68 -4.95 -4.44 -15.05
C ARG A 68 -4.41 -5.43 -14.02
N ASP A 69 -3.17 -5.87 -14.19
CA ASP A 69 -2.57 -6.87 -13.31
C ASP A 69 -2.16 -6.20 -12.00
N ASP A 70 -1.60 -4.99 -12.05
CA ASP A 70 -1.32 -4.16 -10.87
C ASP A 70 -2.59 -3.85 -10.07
N ILE A 71 -3.65 -3.42 -10.77
CA ILE A 71 -4.96 -3.16 -10.14
C ILE A 71 -5.50 -4.41 -9.45
N ALA A 72 -5.37 -5.58 -10.09
CA ALA A 72 -5.83 -6.85 -9.52
C ALA A 72 -5.03 -7.24 -8.27
N ALA A 73 -3.70 -7.08 -8.31
CA ALA A 73 -2.81 -7.37 -7.18
C ALA A 73 -3.15 -6.48 -5.96
N ILE A 74 -3.24 -5.16 -6.16
CA ILE A 74 -3.60 -4.22 -5.07
C ILE A 74 -4.95 -4.58 -4.45
N ARG A 75 -5.96 -4.88 -5.29
CA ARG A 75 -7.30 -5.24 -4.81
C ARG A 75 -7.31 -6.54 -4.02
N GLU A 76 -6.51 -7.53 -4.42
CA GLU A 76 -6.36 -8.78 -3.67
C GLU A 76 -5.76 -8.51 -2.28
N ASP A 77 -4.71 -7.71 -2.21
CA ASP A 77 -4.03 -7.41 -0.95
C ASP A 77 -4.89 -6.52 -0.02
N LEU A 78 -5.63 -5.56 -0.57
CA LEU A 78 -6.64 -4.83 0.17
C LEU A 78 -7.72 -5.74 0.75
N ALA A 79 -8.14 -6.78 0.03
CA ALA A 79 -9.11 -7.75 0.56
C ALA A 79 -8.53 -8.53 1.74
N LYS A 80 -7.26 -8.96 1.66
CA LYS A 80 -6.55 -9.62 2.76
C LYS A 80 -6.45 -8.71 3.99
N LEU A 81 -6.10 -7.44 3.79
CA LEU A 81 -5.99 -6.43 4.86
C LEU A 81 -7.34 -6.16 5.53
N ARG A 82 -8.42 -6.00 4.76
CA ARG A 82 -9.78 -5.83 5.29
C ARG A 82 -10.23 -7.03 6.10
N ALA A 83 -9.96 -8.25 5.62
CA ALA A 83 -10.25 -9.48 6.35
C ALA A 83 -9.49 -9.51 7.70
N ALA A 84 -8.19 -9.22 7.69
CA ALA A 84 -7.37 -9.18 8.91
C ALA A 84 -7.86 -8.14 9.93
N ASN A 85 -8.31 -6.97 9.47
CA ASN A 85 -8.88 -5.93 10.32
C ASN A 85 -10.24 -6.34 10.94
N SER A 86 -11.03 -7.17 10.26
CA SER A 86 -12.35 -7.60 10.73
C SER A 86 -12.32 -8.73 11.77
N VAL A 87 -11.32 -9.60 11.74
CA VAL A 87 -11.22 -10.82 12.59
C VAL A 87 -10.84 -10.53 14.05
N LEU A 88 -10.33 -9.33 14.33
CA LEU A 88 -9.80 -8.96 15.65
C LEU A 88 -10.69 -7.94 16.40
N ARG A 89 -11.97 -7.84 16.01
CA ARG A 89 -13.00 -7.06 16.71
C ARG A 89 -13.74 -7.90 17.75
#